data_AF-A0A4S4AQP6-F1
#
_entry.id   AF-A0A4S4AQP6-F1
#
_cell.length_a   1.000
_cell.length_b   1.000
_cell.length_c   1.000
_cell.angle_alpha   90.00
_cell.angle_beta   90.00
_cell.angle_gamma   90.00
#
_symmetry.space_group_name_H-M   'P 1'
#
loop_
_entity.id
_entity.type
_entity.pdbx_description
1 polymer ?
#
loop_
_entity_poly.entity_id
_entity_poly.type
_entity_poly.pdbx_seq_one_letter_code
_entity_poly.pdbx_strand_id
1 'polypeptide(L)'
;MKTTFKLTAVAALVAASLNAVAADSDFQFSSIDPEDFVFRGSAVYQGAFDYNGVTYSAGSAFDLTQLPDGDTRLVKQVTVGGALRNAIFRFYKQDYSIVVGNTLQADLNRSFVKDIVGLNTAESALPTSGSYTYTGVVFNHNDKYTQPGTGATIINDGQFSYTIDLAARTGSGTVSNIRGNRPVYGEFELNGTLHTAAIAVQADGTLGVKNGNVTLTTDNLDLEDELAAAGPKYDLGIFGPNAEEVAGRIHGLSDFNGIGGYALVGKR
;
A
#
# COMPACT_ATOMS: atom_id res chain seq x y z
N MET A 1 -34.65 -48.25 31.48
CA MET A 1 -33.81 -47.36 32.29
C MET A 1 -32.84 -46.69 31.35
N LYS A 2 -33.02 -45.38 31.11
CA LYS A 2 -32.17 -44.55 30.24
C LYS A 2 -30.93 -44.14 31.05
N THR A 3 -29.74 -44.35 30.51
CA THR A 3 -28.53 -43.70 31.02
C THR A 3 -27.74 -43.13 29.84
N THR A 4 -27.74 -41.80 29.83
CA THR A 4 -27.24 -40.89 28.82
C THR A 4 -25.71 -40.88 28.81
N PHE A 5 -25.07 -41.16 27.67
CA PHE A 5 -23.66 -40.82 27.45
C PHE A 5 -23.57 -39.33 27.11
N LYS A 6 -22.89 -38.56 27.97
CA LYS A 6 -22.56 -37.17 27.71
C LYS A 6 -21.40 -37.10 26.70
N LEU A 7 -21.68 -36.55 25.52
CA LEU A 7 -20.67 -36.11 24.58
C LEU A 7 -19.92 -34.93 25.22
N THR A 8 -18.63 -35.10 25.49
CA THR A 8 -17.79 -34.00 25.98
C THR A 8 -17.27 -33.27 24.75
N ALA A 9 -17.72 -32.03 24.56
CA ALA A 9 -17.27 -31.17 23.46
C ALA A 9 -15.77 -30.89 23.60
N VAL A 10 -14.99 -31.28 22.60
CA VAL A 10 -13.60 -30.87 22.45
C VAL A 10 -13.63 -29.43 21.95
N ALA A 11 -13.32 -28.48 22.82
CA ALA A 11 -13.12 -27.09 22.43
C ALA A 11 -11.87 -27.00 21.55
N ALA A 12 -12.06 -26.71 20.26
CA ALA A 12 -10.97 -26.35 19.37
C ALA A 12 -10.42 -24.98 19.80
N LEU A 13 -9.23 -24.98 20.39
CA LEU A 13 -8.47 -23.77 20.65
C LEU A 13 -7.91 -23.28 19.31
N VAL A 14 -8.60 -22.34 18.65
CA VAL A 14 -7.98 -21.57 17.56
C VAL A 14 -6.99 -20.62 18.20
N ALA A 15 -5.71 -20.98 18.16
CA ALA A 15 -4.64 -20.08 18.55
C ALA A 15 -4.52 -18.99 17.48
N ALA A 16 -5.18 -17.85 17.71
CA ALA A 16 -4.85 -16.61 17.02
C ALA A 16 -3.46 -16.18 17.53
N SER A 17 -2.41 -16.47 16.77
CA SER A 17 -1.09 -15.91 17.01
C SER A 17 -1.14 -14.40 16.70
N LEU A 18 -1.38 -13.60 17.74
CA LEU A 18 -1.16 -12.17 17.74
C LEU A 18 0.35 -11.91 17.70
N ASN A 19 0.95 -12.01 16.52
CA ASN A 19 2.20 -11.32 16.26
C ASN A 19 1.84 -9.86 16.01
N ALA A 20 1.81 -9.06 17.08
CA ALA A 20 1.79 -7.61 16.98
C ALA A 20 3.12 -7.16 16.37
N VAL A 21 3.17 -7.09 15.03
CA VAL A 21 4.23 -6.38 14.32
C VAL A 21 4.10 -4.92 14.73
N ALA A 22 5.22 -4.30 15.14
CA ALA A 22 5.27 -2.89 15.50
C ALA A 22 4.60 -2.06 14.40
N ALA A 23 3.70 -1.14 14.79
CA ALA A 23 3.11 -0.21 13.85
C ALA A 23 4.24 0.54 13.13
N ASP A 24 4.23 0.51 11.80
CA ASP A 24 5.12 1.34 10.99
C ASP A 24 4.78 2.80 11.28
N SER A 25 5.63 3.48 12.04
CA SER A 25 5.43 4.87 12.50
C SER A 25 5.26 5.86 11.35
N ASP A 26 5.70 5.47 10.16
CA ASP A 26 5.79 6.34 9.01
C ASP A 26 4.52 6.31 8.16
N PHE A 27 3.56 5.44 8.47
CA PHE A 27 2.31 5.33 7.72
C PHE A 27 1.07 5.64 8.53
N GLN A 28 0.12 6.33 7.91
CA GLN A 28 -1.21 6.54 8.46
C GLN A 28 -2.29 6.56 7.38
N PHE A 29 -3.50 6.14 7.77
CA PHE A 29 -4.73 6.55 7.10
C PHE A 29 -5.18 7.87 7.73
N SER A 30 -5.48 8.85 6.89
CA SER A 30 -5.80 10.22 7.31
C SER A 30 -7.19 10.59 6.81
N SER A 31 -8.14 10.77 7.73
CA SER A 31 -9.50 11.26 7.41
C SER A 31 -9.56 12.79 7.35
N ILE A 32 -8.46 13.44 6.93
CA ILE A 32 -8.38 14.89 6.80
C ILE A 32 -8.85 15.31 5.41
N ASP A 33 -9.37 16.53 5.31
CA ASP A 33 -9.73 17.09 4.01
C ASP A 33 -8.46 17.25 3.16
N PRO A 34 -8.46 16.80 1.88
CA PRO A 34 -7.26 16.86 1.04
C PRO A 34 -6.66 18.27 0.85
N GLU A 35 -7.48 19.31 0.99
CA GLU A 35 -7.07 20.72 0.92
C GLU A 35 -6.21 21.15 2.13
N ASP A 36 -6.40 20.50 3.28
CA ASP A 36 -5.73 20.80 4.55
C ASP A 36 -4.52 19.89 4.81
N PHE A 37 -4.08 19.13 3.82
CA PHE A 37 -2.99 18.18 3.98
C PHE A 37 -1.68 18.88 4.31
N VAL A 38 -0.98 18.39 5.34
CA VAL A 38 0.34 18.85 5.75
C VAL A 38 1.30 17.68 5.73
N PHE A 39 2.42 17.81 5.01
CA PHE A 39 3.48 16.83 5.06
C PHE A 39 4.00 16.74 6.50
N ARG A 40 3.96 15.55 7.11
CA ARG A 40 4.52 15.30 8.44
C ARG A 40 6.03 15.60 8.48
N GLY A 41 6.59 15.61 9.69
CA GLY A 41 7.99 15.97 9.93
C GLY A 41 8.99 15.14 9.12
N SER A 42 10.26 15.60 9.12
CA SER A 42 11.32 15.04 8.28
C SER A 42 11.71 13.58 8.57
N ALA A 43 11.21 13.02 9.68
CA ALA A 43 11.30 11.59 9.96
C ALA A 43 10.44 10.75 9.00
N VAL A 44 9.33 11.31 8.50
CA VAL A 44 8.38 10.65 7.59
C VAL A 44 8.65 11.05 6.15
N TYR A 45 8.71 12.36 5.88
CA TYR A 45 8.88 12.91 4.54
C TYR A 45 10.29 13.44 4.34
N GLN A 46 10.97 12.93 3.32
CA GLN A 46 12.35 13.25 3.04
C GLN A 46 12.50 14.02 1.73
N GLY A 47 13.36 15.04 1.78
CA GLY A 47 13.63 15.92 0.66
C GLY A 47 12.51 16.91 0.37
N ALA A 48 12.40 17.30 -0.89
CA ALA A 48 11.45 18.30 -1.37
C ALA A 48 11.03 17.99 -2.80
N PHE A 49 9.99 18.64 -3.30
CA PHE A 49 9.60 18.65 -4.71
C PHE A 49 9.11 20.04 -5.12
N ASP A 50 9.05 20.30 -6.41
CA ASP A 50 8.47 21.53 -6.96
C ASP A 50 7.14 21.22 -7.66
N TYR A 51 6.11 22.02 -7.40
CA TYR A 51 4.83 21.93 -8.07
C TYR A 51 4.24 23.33 -8.27
N ASN A 52 3.80 23.64 -9.49
CA ASN A 52 3.27 24.96 -9.88
C ASN A 52 4.15 26.15 -9.43
N GLY A 53 5.48 25.99 -9.49
CA GLY A 53 6.44 27.04 -9.12
C GLY A 53 6.71 27.20 -7.63
N VAL A 54 6.15 26.35 -6.77
CA VAL A 54 6.36 26.34 -5.32
C VAL A 54 7.11 25.08 -4.90
N THR A 55 8.07 25.22 -3.98
CA THR A 55 8.77 24.09 -3.37
C THR A 55 8.05 23.62 -2.10
N TYR A 56 7.76 22.33 -2.02
CA TYR A 56 7.14 21.68 -0.87
C TYR A 56 8.09 20.65 -0.25
N SER A 57 8.02 20.51 1.07
CA SER A 57 8.85 19.57 1.85
C SER A 57 8.13 19.19 3.15
N ALA A 58 8.79 18.42 4.02
CA ALA A 58 8.27 18.15 5.36
C ALA A 58 7.84 19.43 6.09
N GLY A 59 6.65 19.41 6.68
CA GLY A 59 6.01 20.55 7.35
C GLY A 59 5.26 21.52 6.43
N SER A 60 5.36 21.37 5.10
CA SER A 60 4.59 22.21 4.17
C SER A 60 3.12 21.78 4.12
N ALA A 61 2.22 22.77 4.11
CA ALA A 61 0.82 22.55 3.70
C ALA A 61 0.75 22.42 2.18
N PHE A 62 -0.05 21.49 1.69
CA PHE A 62 -0.23 21.24 0.26
C PHE A 62 -1.65 20.75 0.00
N ASP A 63 -2.39 21.52 -0.80
CA ASP A 63 -3.72 21.15 -1.26
C ASP A 63 -3.61 20.03 -2.31
N LEU A 64 -3.92 18.81 -1.90
CA LEU A 64 -3.84 17.62 -2.74
C LEU A 64 -4.90 17.63 -3.86
N THR A 65 -5.93 18.47 -3.79
CA THR A 65 -6.97 18.54 -4.83
C THR A 65 -6.44 19.16 -6.12
N GLN A 66 -5.35 19.93 -6.03
CA GLN A 66 -4.68 20.55 -7.19
C GLN A 66 -3.99 19.53 -8.09
N LEU A 67 -3.73 18.32 -7.59
CA LEU A 67 -3.18 17.24 -8.40
C LEU A 67 -4.20 16.78 -9.45
N PRO A 68 -3.75 16.44 -10.67
CA PRO A 68 -4.60 15.76 -11.63
C PRO A 68 -4.98 14.36 -11.11
N ASP A 69 -6.11 13.84 -11.59
CA ASP A 69 -6.52 12.47 -11.27
C ASP A 69 -5.53 11.46 -11.87
N GLY A 70 -5.31 10.36 -11.16
CA GLY A 70 -4.31 9.35 -11.49
C GLY A 70 -2.93 9.64 -10.92
N ASP A 71 -1.90 9.16 -11.63
CA ASP A 71 -0.51 9.18 -11.15
C ASP A 71 0.17 10.53 -11.40
N THR A 72 0.78 11.07 -10.35
CA THR A 72 1.68 12.23 -10.42
C THR A 72 3.00 11.87 -9.74
N ARG A 73 4.09 11.82 -10.52
CA ARG A 73 5.43 11.56 -10.01
C ARG A 73 6.33 12.79 -10.15
N LEU A 74 6.89 13.23 -9.03
CA LEU A 74 7.75 14.39 -8.94
C LEU A 74 9.11 13.98 -8.37
N VAL A 75 10.18 14.42 -9.02
CA VAL A 75 11.56 14.11 -8.62
C VAL A 75 12.35 15.39 -8.51
N LYS A 76 13.04 15.56 -7.39
CA LYS A 76 13.96 16.69 -7.19
C LYS A 76 15.27 16.19 -6.59
N GLN A 77 16.38 16.70 -7.11
CA GLN A 77 17.69 16.42 -6.56
C GLN A 77 17.91 17.31 -5.34
N VAL A 78 18.31 16.70 -4.22
CA VAL A 78 18.58 17.37 -2.95
C VAL A 78 19.95 16.95 -2.42
N THR A 79 20.61 17.82 -1.67
CA THR A 79 21.88 17.50 -1.01
C THR A 79 21.62 16.98 0.39
N VAL A 80 21.99 15.72 0.66
CA VAL A 80 21.85 15.08 1.97
C VAL A 80 23.19 14.46 2.37
N GLY A 81 23.77 14.93 3.47
CA GLY A 81 25.08 14.46 3.93
C GLY A 81 26.20 14.70 2.92
N GLY A 82 26.13 15.79 2.14
CA GLY A 82 27.12 16.13 1.11
C GLY A 82 26.98 15.37 -0.22
N ALA A 83 26.06 14.40 -0.31
CA ALA A 83 25.76 13.68 -1.55
C ALA A 83 24.48 14.22 -2.20
N LEU A 84 24.47 14.32 -3.53
CA LEU A 84 23.25 14.59 -4.27
C LEU A 84 22.41 13.31 -4.38
N ARG A 85 21.14 13.41 -4.01
CA ARG A 85 20.18 12.30 -4.00
C ARG A 85 18.86 12.75 -4.60
N ASN A 86 18.16 11.83 -5.26
CA ASN A 86 16.80 12.10 -5.73
C ASN A 86 15.79 11.88 -4.61
N ALA A 87 15.07 12.93 -4.23
CA ALA A 87 13.83 12.82 -3.49
C ALA A 87 12.70 12.55 -4.49
N ILE A 88 11.93 11.49 -4.25
CA ILE A 88 10.85 11.06 -5.12
C ILE A 88 9.57 11.17 -4.33
N PHE A 89 8.64 11.99 -4.84
CA PHE A 89 7.27 12.06 -4.38
C PHE A 89 6.39 11.48 -5.48
N ARG A 90 5.43 10.64 -5.09
CA ARG A 90 4.50 10.06 -6.03
C ARG A 90 3.12 10.01 -5.39
N PHE A 91 2.15 10.54 -6.11
CA PHE A 91 0.77 10.66 -5.69
C PHE A 91 -0.10 9.87 -6.64
N TYR A 92 -1.13 9.22 -6.11
CA TYR A 92 -2.19 8.67 -6.95
C TYR A 92 -3.52 9.16 -6.44
N LYS A 93 -4.16 10.05 -7.22
CA LYS A 93 -5.43 10.66 -6.86
C LYS A 93 -6.58 9.94 -7.54
N GLN A 94 -7.54 9.50 -6.74
CA GLN A 94 -8.86 9.06 -7.17
C GLN A 94 -9.89 10.12 -6.74
N ASP A 95 -11.18 9.86 -6.93
CA ASP A 95 -12.24 10.82 -6.61
C ASP A 95 -12.41 10.98 -5.09
N TYR A 96 -12.21 9.91 -4.31
CA TYR A 96 -12.44 9.88 -2.85
C TYR A 96 -11.20 9.54 -2.02
N SER A 97 -10.08 9.19 -2.66
CA SER A 97 -8.86 8.76 -2.00
C SER A 97 -7.60 9.18 -2.74
N ILE A 98 -6.55 9.50 -1.99
CA ILE A 98 -5.25 9.93 -2.50
C ILE A 98 -4.17 9.17 -1.75
N VAL A 99 -3.35 8.42 -2.48
CA VAL A 99 -2.14 7.82 -1.93
C VAL A 99 -0.99 8.82 -2.05
N VAL A 100 -0.26 9.03 -0.95
CA VAL A 100 0.93 9.87 -0.87
C VAL A 100 2.15 9.02 -0.56
N GLY A 101 3.02 8.88 -1.57
CA GLY A 101 4.29 8.17 -1.46
C GLY A 101 5.49 9.11 -1.45
N ASN A 102 6.49 8.79 -0.63
CA ASN A 102 7.78 9.48 -0.60
C ASN A 102 8.92 8.50 -0.33
N THR A 103 10.04 8.70 -1.00
CA THR A 103 11.32 8.06 -0.68
C THR A 103 12.48 8.94 -1.10
N LEU A 104 13.64 8.71 -0.48
CA LEU A 104 14.90 9.31 -0.86
C LEU A 104 15.82 8.22 -1.44
N GLN A 105 16.48 8.54 -2.54
CA GLN A 105 17.40 7.60 -3.20
C GLN A 105 18.51 7.14 -2.25
N ALA A 106 18.69 5.81 -2.20
CA ALA A 106 19.66 5.12 -1.36
C ALA A 106 19.46 5.37 0.16
N ASP A 107 18.24 5.71 0.56
CA ASP A 107 17.82 5.57 1.95
C ASP A 107 17.58 4.09 2.29
N LEU A 108 17.86 3.76 3.56
CA LEU A 108 17.59 2.46 4.15
C LEU A 108 16.12 2.33 4.54
N ASN A 109 15.43 3.44 4.84
CA ASN A 109 13.99 3.42 5.06
C ASN A 109 13.24 3.40 3.72
N ARG A 110 12.68 2.24 3.39
CA ARG A 110 11.98 1.99 2.12
C ARG A 110 10.47 1.84 2.29
N SER A 111 9.91 2.32 3.40
CA SER A 111 8.46 2.52 3.53
C SER A 111 8.02 3.64 2.60
N PHE A 112 7.70 3.30 1.35
CA PHE A 112 7.37 4.28 0.30
C PHE A 112 6.03 4.98 0.55
N VAL A 113 4.99 4.24 0.93
CA VAL A 113 3.66 4.80 1.20
C VAL A 113 3.65 5.42 2.59
N LYS A 114 3.38 6.73 2.66
CA LYS A 114 3.39 7.50 3.91
C LYS A 114 2.00 7.83 4.41
N ASP A 115 1.12 8.24 3.50
CA ASP A 115 -0.22 8.67 3.85
C ASP A 115 -1.22 8.18 2.81
N ILE A 116 -2.42 7.87 3.28
CA ILE A 116 -3.60 7.70 2.42
C ILE A 116 -4.67 8.64 2.97
N VAL A 117 -5.07 9.60 2.15
CA VAL A 117 -5.97 10.69 2.51
C VAL A 117 -7.27 10.51 1.77
N GLY A 118 -8.41 10.65 2.43
CA GLY A 118 -9.68 10.51 1.72
C GLY A 118 -10.91 10.43 2.61
N LEU A 119 -12.06 10.34 1.96
CA LEU A 119 -13.35 10.19 2.60
C LEU A 119 -13.57 8.72 2.97
N ASN A 120 -13.34 8.36 4.23
CA ASN A 120 -13.59 7.01 4.74
C ASN A 120 -15.07 6.61 4.54
N THR A 121 -15.31 5.42 4.00
CA THR A 121 -16.66 4.87 3.94
C THR A 121 -17.15 4.50 5.33
N ALA A 122 -18.36 4.92 5.69
CA ALA A 122 -19.02 4.48 6.91
C ALA A 122 -19.45 3.01 6.80
N GLU A 123 -19.23 2.20 7.84
CA GLU A 123 -19.63 0.78 7.85
C GLU A 123 -21.12 0.59 7.56
N SER A 124 -21.96 1.51 8.06
CA SER A 124 -23.41 1.50 7.83
C SER A 124 -23.82 1.76 6.37
N ALA A 125 -22.92 2.27 5.54
CA ALA A 125 -23.16 2.45 4.11
C ALA A 125 -23.00 1.15 3.31
N LEU A 126 -22.34 0.13 3.87
CA LEU A 126 -22.15 -1.15 3.19
C LEU A 126 -23.45 -1.99 3.22
N PRO A 127 -23.97 -2.45 2.07
CA PRO A 127 -25.08 -3.40 2.02
C PRO A 127 -24.77 -4.68 2.80
N THR A 128 -25.80 -5.42 3.21
CA THR A 128 -25.63 -6.67 3.99
C THR A 128 -25.33 -7.90 3.13
N SER A 129 -25.39 -7.80 1.80
CA SER A 129 -25.13 -8.91 0.86
C SER A 129 -24.62 -8.40 -0.48
N GLY A 130 -24.12 -9.32 -1.31
CA GLY A 130 -23.49 -9.02 -2.59
C GLY A 130 -21.96 -8.93 -2.49
N SER A 131 -21.34 -8.41 -3.53
CA SER A 131 -19.89 -8.23 -3.58
C SER A 131 -19.53 -6.94 -4.30
N TYR A 132 -18.38 -6.37 -3.92
CA TYR A 132 -17.72 -5.30 -4.66
C TYR A 132 -16.38 -5.80 -5.18
N THR A 133 -16.10 -5.55 -6.45
CA THR A 133 -14.81 -5.85 -7.06
C THR A 133 -14.18 -4.54 -7.53
N TYR A 134 -12.97 -4.28 -7.04
CA TYR A 134 -12.17 -3.12 -7.36
C TYR A 134 -11.04 -3.54 -8.29
N THR A 135 -10.76 -2.71 -9.28
CA THR A 135 -9.61 -2.89 -10.17
C THR A 135 -8.80 -1.61 -10.23
N GLY A 136 -7.48 -1.75 -10.35
CA GLY A 136 -6.60 -0.60 -10.48
C GLY A 136 -5.14 -1.01 -10.54
N VAL A 137 -4.31 -0.27 -9.81
CA VAL A 137 -2.87 -0.27 -9.97
C VAL A 137 -2.18 -0.60 -8.65
N VAL A 138 -1.06 -1.31 -8.74
CA VAL A 138 -0.10 -1.47 -7.66
C VAL A 138 1.22 -0.84 -8.09
N PHE A 139 1.80 0.02 -7.26
CA PHE A 139 2.96 0.82 -7.69
C PHE A 139 3.92 1.14 -6.55
N ASN A 140 5.16 1.51 -6.88
CA ASN A 140 6.12 2.04 -5.91
C ASN A 140 6.76 3.35 -6.42
N HIS A 141 7.87 3.79 -5.81
CA HIS A 141 8.57 5.02 -6.17
C HIS A 141 9.13 5.06 -7.61
N ASN A 142 9.37 3.91 -8.23
CA ASN A 142 9.88 3.81 -9.59
C ASN A 142 8.73 3.45 -10.52
N ASP A 143 8.33 4.39 -11.38
CA ASP A 143 7.27 4.22 -12.39
C ASP A 143 7.74 3.40 -13.61
N LYS A 144 9.04 3.49 -13.95
CA LYS A 144 9.63 2.82 -15.11
C LYS A 144 11.13 2.66 -15.00
N TYR A 145 11.70 1.80 -15.84
CA TYR A 145 13.15 1.76 -16.11
C TYR A 145 13.42 1.53 -17.61
N THR A 146 14.65 1.83 -18.01
CA THR A 146 15.16 1.47 -19.34
C THR A 146 15.80 0.10 -19.26
N GLN A 147 15.27 -0.87 -20.00
CA GLN A 147 15.78 -2.22 -20.04
C GLN A 147 17.21 -2.27 -20.59
N PRO A 148 18.16 -2.87 -19.85
CA PRO A 148 19.51 -3.08 -20.34
C PRO A 148 19.53 -3.92 -21.63
N GLY A 149 20.42 -3.57 -22.57
CA GLY A 149 20.60 -4.31 -23.82
C GLY A 149 19.59 -3.98 -24.93
N THR A 150 18.32 -3.72 -24.60
CA THR A 150 17.29 -3.37 -25.60
C THR A 150 17.01 -1.87 -25.67
N GLY A 151 17.22 -1.12 -24.58
CA GLY A 151 16.85 0.29 -24.48
C GLY A 151 15.35 0.54 -24.37
N ALA A 152 14.53 -0.50 -24.26
CA ALA A 152 13.08 -0.38 -24.13
C ALA A 152 12.69 0.28 -22.80
N THR A 153 11.65 1.10 -22.80
CA THR A 153 11.06 1.61 -21.55
C THR A 153 10.07 0.58 -21.02
N ILE A 154 10.30 0.09 -19.81
CA ILE A 154 9.45 -0.86 -19.09
C ILE A 154 8.74 -0.12 -17.97
N ILE A 155 7.41 -0.25 -17.93
CA ILE A 155 6.59 0.25 -16.82
C ILE A 155 6.68 -0.74 -15.66
N ASN A 156 6.88 -0.22 -14.46
CA ASN A 156 7.04 -1.02 -13.24
C ASN A 156 5.72 -1.30 -12.53
N ASP A 157 4.74 -0.43 -12.75
CA ASP A 157 3.45 -0.52 -12.10
C ASP A 157 2.73 -1.78 -12.56
N GLY A 158 2.21 -2.51 -11.58
CA GLY A 158 1.44 -3.70 -11.80
C GLY A 158 -0.07 -3.45 -11.75
N GLN A 159 -0.82 -4.53 -11.87
CA GLN A 159 -2.27 -4.54 -11.78
C GLN A 159 -2.71 -4.97 -10.39
N PHE A 160 -3.79 -4.37 -9.92
CA PHE A 160 -4.41 -4.69 -8.63
C PHE A 160 -5.88 -5.06 -8.84
N SER A 161 -6.32 -6.12 -8.17
CA SER A 161 -7.72 -6.55 -8.12
C SER A 161 -8.08 -6.96 -6.69
N TYR A 162 -9.24 -6.56 -6.21
CA TYR A 162 -9.69 -6.90 -4.86
C TYR A 162 -11.20 -7.08 -4.82
N THR A 163 -11.67 -8.14 -4.17
CA THR A 163 -13.09 -8.40 -3.99
C THR A 163 -13.45 -8.38 -2.51
N ILE A 164 -14.50 -7.66 -2.17
CA ILE A 164 -15.14 -7.68 -0.85
C ILE A 164 -16.42 -8.49 -0.96
N ASP A 165 -16.55 -9.50 -0.10
CA ASP A 165 -17.80 -10.20 0.18
C ASP A 165 -18.54 -9.43 1.29
N LEU A 166 -19.67 -8.83 0.92
CA LEU A 166 -20.45 -7.99 1.83
C LEU A 166 -21.18 -8.81 2.90
N ALA A 167 -21.55 -10.06 2.60
CA ALA A 167 -22.23 -10.92 3.57
C ALA A 167 -21.24 -11.47 4.60
N ALA A 168 -20.08 -11.92 4.15
CA ALA A 168 -19.03 -12.45 5.02
C ALA A 168 -18.24 -11.35 5.75
N ARG A 169 -18.32 -10.09 5.27
CA ARG A 169 -17.48 -8.98 5.72
C ARG A 169 -16.00 -9.34 5.63
N THR A 170 -15.60 -9.91 4.50
CA THR A 170 -14.21 -10.26 4.21
C THR A 170 -13.81 -9.73 2.84
N GLY A 171 -12.51 -9.58 2.62
CA GLY A 171 -11.98 -9.26 1.32
C GLY A 171 -10.68 -10.00 1.02
N SER A 172 -10.41 -10.20 -0.26
CA SER A 172 -9.19 -10.80 -0.78
C SER A 172 -8.91 -10.28 -2.18
N GLY A 173 -7.68 -10.46 -2.67
CA GLY A 173 -7.31 -9.92 -3.97
C GLY A 173 -5.99 -10.44 -4.50
N THR A 174 -5.56 -9.82 -5.59
CA THR A 174 -4.32 -10.14 -6.27
C THR A 174 -3.60 -8.87 -6.71
N VAL A 175 -2.28 -9.02 -6.83
CA VAL A 175 -1.41 -8.09 -7.54
C VAL A 175 -0.64 -8.86 -8.61
N SER A 176 -0.39 -8.25 -9.75
CA SER A 176 0.32 -8.93 -10.84
C SER A 176 1.14 -7.97 -11.68
N ASN A 177 2.09 -8.51 -12.43
CA ASN A 177 2.90 -7.78 -13.41
C ASN A 177 3.66 -6.58 -12.82
N ILE A 178 4.02 -6.63 -11.54
CA ILE A 178 4.86 -5.59 -10.93
C ILE A 178 6.28 -5.83 -11.42
N ARG A 179 6.89 -4.85 -12.09
CA ARG A 179 8.24 -5.01 -12.65
C ARG A 179 9.25 -4.14 -11.95
N GLY A 180 10.50 -4.57 -12.01
CA GLY A 180 11.61 -3.77 -11.52
C GLY A 180 12.95 -4.26 -12.02
N ASN A 181 13.95 -3.42 -11.81
CA ASN A 181 15.34 -3.75 -12.06
C ASN A 181 16.20 -3.17 -10.93
N ARG A 182 16.96 -4.03 -10.24
CA ARG A 182 17.79 -3.63 -9.10
C ARG A 182 19.25 -4.01 -9.33
N PRO A 183 20.21 -3.20 -8.86
CA PRO A 183 21.64 -3.52 -9.03
C PRO A 183 22.07 -4.90 -8.50
N VAL A 184 21.40 -5.41 -7.45
CA VAL A 184 21.72 -6.70 -6.83
C VAL A 184 21.02 -7.86 -7.52
N TYR A 185 19.72 -7.73 -7.80
CA TYR A 185 18.88 -8.83 -8.31
C TYR A 185 18.73 -8.84 -9.84
N GLY A 186 19.05 -7.74 -10.53
CA GLY A 186 18.71 -7.56 -11.93
C GLY A 186 17.22 -7.31 -12.14
N GLU A 187 16.71 -7.68 -13.32
CA GLU A 187 15.29 -7.59 -13.67
C GLU A 187 14.47 -8.62 -12.90
N PHE A 188 13.26 -8.24 -12.51
CA PHE A 188 12.30 -9.15 -11.87
C PHE A 188 10.86 -8.72 -12.21
N GLU A 189 9.97 -9.70 -12.17
CA GLU A 189 8.53 -9.54 -12.12
C GLU A 189 8.00 -10.11 -10.80
N LEU A 190 7.07 -9.41 -10.13
CA LEU A 190 6.36 -9.88 -8.95
C LEU A 190 4.88 -10.07 -9.26
N ASN A 191 4.34 -11.15 -8.71
CA ASN A 191 2.92 -11.42 -8.62
C ASN A 191 2.57 -11.72 -7.16
N GLY A 192 1.30 -11.65 -6.80
CA GLY A 192 0.92 -11.89 -5.41
C GLY A 192 -0.55 -12.05 -5.13
N THR A 193 -0.81 -12.63 -3.96
CA THR A 193 -2.14 -12.85 -3.40
C THR A 193 -2.27 -12.06 -2.11
N LEU A 194 -3.32 -11.25 -2.03
CA LEU A 194 -3.79 -10.63 -0.80
C LEU A 194 -4.80 -11.60 -0.18
N HIS A 195 -4.39 -12.30 0.88
CA HIS A 195 -5.21 -13.34 1.49
C HIS A 195 -6.45 -12.76 2.15
N THR A 196 -7.48 -13.61 2.27
CA THR A 196 -8.75 -13.25 2.90
C THR A 196 -8.53 -12.67 4.29
N ALA A 197 -9.05 -11.48 4.52
CA ALA A 197 -9.06 -10.80 5.80
C ALA A 197 -10.43 -10.20 6.10
N ALA A 198 -10.71 -9.95 7.38
CA ALA A 198 -11.94 -9.29 7.81
C ALA A 198 -11.93 -7.80 7.41
N ILE A 199 -13.07 -7.32 6.92
CA ILE A 199 -13.36 -5.90 6.74
C ILE A 199 -13.98 -5.39 8.03
N ALA A 200 -13.29 -4.47 8.71
CA ALA A 200 -13.75 -3.90 9.97
C ALA A 200 -13.32 -2.44 10.11
N VAL A 201 -14.04 -1.70 10.95
CA VAL A 201 -13.61 -0.37 11.39
C VAL A 201 -12.37 -0.53 12.28
N GLN A 202 -11.29 0.11 11.88
CA GLN A 202 -10.01 0.09 12.58
C GLN A 202 -9.99 1.14 13.70
N ALA A 203 -8.99 1.08 14.57
CA ALA A 203 -8.84 2.02 15.69
C ALA A 203 -8.67 3.49 15.24
N ASP A 204 -8.17 3.71 14.02
CA ASP A 204 -8.05 5.03 13.39
C ASP A 204 -9.36 5.49 12.69
N GLY A 205 -10.44 4.71 12.79
CA GLY A 205 -11.73 5.01 12.19
C GLY A 205 -11.86 4.60 10.72
N THR A 206 -10.79 4.11 10.09
CA THR A 206 -10.82 3.64 8.70
C THR A 206 -11.57 2.31 8.62
N LEU A 207 -12.50 2.19 7.67
CA LEU A 207 -13.11 0.90 7.34
C LEU A 207 -12.21 0.15 6.36
N GLY A 208 -11.83 -1.09 6.67
CA GLY A 208 -11.00 -1.89 5.78
C GLY A 208 -10.24 -3.02 6.45
N VAL A 209 -9.06 -3.34 5.90
CA VAL A 209 -8.14 -4.36 6.42
C VAL A 209 -6.91 -3.69 7.01
N LYS A 210 -6.47 -4.20 8.17
CA LYS A 210 -5.17 -3.88 8.76
C LYS A 210 -4.36 -5.17 8.91
N ASN A 211 -3.09 -5.15 8.50
CA ASN A 211 -2.15 -6.28 8.60
C ASN A 211 -2.65 -7.60 7.98
N GLY A 212 -3.37 -7.55 6.86
CA GLY A 212 -3.75 -8.75 6.11
C GLY A 212 -2.53 -9.48 5.55
N ASN A 213 -2.59 -10.80 5.38
CA ASN A 213 -1.45 -11.58 4.88
C ASN A 213 -1.26 -11.40 3.38
N VAL A 214 0.01 -11.34 2.94
CA VAL A 214 0.38 -11.32 1.52
C VAL A 214 1.32 -12.49 1.22
N THR A 215 1.12 -13.11 0.07
CA THR A 215 2.15 -13.96 -0.56
C THR A 215 2.58 -13.30 -1.85
N LEU A 216 3.88 -13.07 -2.01
CA LEU A 216 4.48 -12.61 -3.26
C LEU A 216 5.27 -13.75 -3.89
N THR A 217 5.25 -13.82 -5.21
CA THR A 217 6.07 -14.71 -6.03
C THR A 217 6.84 -13.88 -7.04
N THR A 218 7.95 -14.43 -7.54
CA THR A 218 8.79 -13.77 -8.53
C THR A 218 9.32 -14.76 -9.54
N ASP A 219 9.69 -14.27 -10.73
CA ASP A 219 10.46 -15.02 -11.73
C ASP A 219 11.98 -14.99 -11.48
N ASN A 220 12.43 -14.23 -10.48
CA ASN A 220 13.83 -14.07 -10.12
C ASN A 220 14.22 -14.97 -8.94
N LEU A 221 14.99 -16.02 -9.21
CA LEU A 221 15.36 -17.03 -8.21
C LEU A 221 16.21 -16.47 -7.05
N ASP A 222 17.00 -15.43 -7.29
CA ASP A 222 17.83 -14.81 -6.25
C ASP A 222 16.97 -14.02 -5.23
N LEU A 223 15.72 -13.71 -5.59
CA LEU A 223 14.79 -12.95 -4.78
C LEU A 223 13.72 -13.84 -4.10
N GLU A 224 13.55 -15.08 -4.57
CA GLU A 224 12.48 -15.98 -4.11
C GLU A 224 12.55 -16.28 -2.60
N ASP A 225 13.74 -16.67 -2.12
CA ASP A 225 13.97 -17.00 -0.70
C ASP A 225 13.78 -15.77 0.22
N GLU A 226 14.19 -14.61 -0.26
CA GLU A 226 14.02 -13.35 0.48
C GLU A 226 12.54 -12.99 0.63
N LEU A 227 11.75 -13.09 -0.44
CA LEU A 227 10.31 -12.85 -0.40
C LEU A 227 9.57 -13.85 0.50
N ALA A 228 9.99 -15.12 0.49
CA ALA A 228 9.41 -16.14 1.35
C ALA A 228 9.63 -15.84 2.84
N ALA A 229 10.78 -15.28 3.20
CA ALA A 229 11.12 -14.90 4.58
C ALA A 229 10.45 -13.59 5.03
N ALA A 230 10.04 -12.72 4.11
CA ALA A 230 9.52 -11.38 4.39
C ALA A 230 8.24 -11.34 5.21
N GLY A 231 7.36 -12.34 5.05
CA GLY A 231 6.03 -12.35 5.65
C GLY A 231 5.23 -11.05 5.41
N PRO A 232 5.15 -10.56 4.16
CA PRO A 232 4.60 -9.25 3.87
C PRO A 232 3.13 -9.17 4.26
N LYS A 233 2.70 -7.95 4.55
CA LYS A 233 1.36 -7.62 4.99
C LYS A 233 0.73 -6.56 4.10
N TYR A 234 -0.59 -6.45 4.13
CA TYR A 234 -1.29 -5.35 3.50
C TYR A 234 -2.23 -4.63 4.46
N ASP A 235 -2.31 -3.32 4.26
CA ASP A 235 -3.32 -2.44 4.82
C ASP A 235 -4.16 -1.92 3.64
N LEU A 236 -5.49 -1.86 3.78
CA LEU A 236 -6.38 -1.38 2.72
C LEU A 236 -7.59 -0.69 3.33
N GLY A 237 -7.77 0.60 3.04
CA GLY A 237 -8.97 1.37 3.41
C GLY A 237 -10.01 1.39 2.30
N ILE A 238 -11.26 1.60 2.68
CA ILE A 238 -12.43 1.73 1.79
C ILE A 238 -12.92 3.17 1.84
N PHE A 239 -13.07 3.79 0.66
CA PHE A 239 -13.31 5.22 0.51
C PHE A 239 -14.53 5.51 -0.37
N GLY A 240 -15.13 6.66 -0.11
CA GLY A 240 -16.31 7.18 -0.78
C GLY A 240 -17.61 6.83 -0.06
N PRO A 241 -18.71 7.56 -0.35
CA PRO A 241 -19.98 7.41 0.34
C PRO A 241 -20.62 6.03 0.15
N ASN A 242 -20.28 5.31 -0.92
CA ASN A 242 -20.81 3.98 -1.24
C ASN A 242 -19.71 2.94 -1.45
N ALA A 243 -18.52 3.13 -0.86
CA ALA A 243 -17.35 2.26 -1.09
C ALA A 243 -16.98 2.18 -2.59
N GLU A 244 -16.84 3.33 -3.24
CA GLU A 244 -16.46 3.43 -4.66
C GLU A 244 -14.99 3.03 -4.87
N GLU A 245 -14.16 3.23 -3.86
CA GLU A 245 -12.71 3.13 -3.98
C GLU A 245 -12.09 2.35 -2.83
N VAL A 246 -10.92 1.80 -3.11
CA VAL A 246 -9.99 1.29 -2.11
C VAL A 246 -8.61 1.88 -2.35
N ALA A 247 -7.90 2.16 -1.26
CA ALA A 247 -6.52 2.59 -1.30
C ALA A 247 -5.76 2.00 -0.11
N GLY A 248 -4.51 1.57 -0.34
CA GLY A 248 -3.77 0.80 0.64
C GLY A 248 -2.29 0.67 0.32
N ARG A 249 -1.66 -0.28 1.00
CA ARG A 249 -0.26 -0.62 0.78
C ARG A 249 0.04 -2.08 1.08
N ILE A 250 1.08 -2.60 0.43
CA ILE A 250 1.84 -3.77 0.87
C ILE A 250 3.08 -3.27 1.62
N HIS A 251 3.33 -3.84 2.81
CA HIS A 251 4.44 -3.48 3.69
C HIS A 251 5.06 -4.74 4.32
N GLY A 252 6.10 -4.55 5.15
CA GLY A 252 6.93 -5.66 5.65
C GLY A 252 7.97 -6.13 4.63
N LEU A 253 8.32 -5.27 3.67
CA LEU A 253 9.35 -5.51 2.65
C LEU A 253 10.64 -4.71 2.90
N SER A 254 10.67 -3.88 3.94
CA SER A 254 11.73 -2.87 4.18
C SER A 254 13.11 -3.43 4.50
N ASP A 255 13.18 -4.66 5.02
CA ASP A 255 14.46 -5.32 5.35
C ASP A 255 15.15 -5.92 4.11
N PHE A 256 14.48 -5.91 2.95
CA PHE A 256 14.99 -6.50 1.70
C PHE A 256 15.67 -5.45 0.83
N ASN A 257 16.85 -5.79 0.31
CA ASN A 257 17.82 -4.92 -0.37
C ASN A 257 17.34 -4.33 -1.71
N GLY A 258 16.06 -4.11 -1.93
CA GLY A 258 15.54 -3.65 -3.22
C GLY A 258 14.12 -3.16 -3.18
N ILE A 259 13.28 -3.79 -2.38
CA ILE A 259 11.85 -3.79 -2.63
C ILE A 259 11.18 -2.99 -1.54
N GLY A 260 10.91 -1.72 -1.83
CA GLY A 260 10.09 -0.90 -0.94
C GLY A 260 8.66 -1.40 -0.89
N GLY A 261 7.89 -0.89 0.08
CA GLY A 261 6.44 -1.11 0.10
C GLY A 261 5.78 -0.64 -1.20
N TYR A 262 4.65 -1.26 -1.53
CA TYR A 262 3.85 -0.90 -2.70
C TYR A 262 2.56 -0.21 -2.27
N ALA A 263 2.12 0.78 -3.03
CA ALA A 263 0.77 1.32 -2.94
C ALA A 263 -0.22 0.41 -3.67
N LEU A 264 -1.44 0.36 -3.16
CA LEU A 264 -2.60 -0.31 -3.78
C LEU A 264 -3.67 0.75 -4.03
N VAL A 265 -4.20 0.83 -5.24
CA VAL A 265 -5.31 1.73 -5.58
C VAL A 265 -6.28 1.02 -6.49
N GLY A 266 -7.58 1.12 -6.22
CA GLY A 266 -8.59 0.53 -7.08
C GLY A 266 -9.95 1.19 -6.93
N LYS A 267 -10.74 1.07 -8.01
CA LYS A 267 -12.11 1.57 -8.10
C LYS A 267 -13.04 0.53 -8.71
N ARG A 268 -14.34 0.65 -8.42
CA ARG A 268 -15.40 -0.25 -8.92
C ARG A 268 -16.36 0.42 -9.90
#